data_AF-A0AAW1LVE3-F1
#
_entry.id   AF-A0AAW1LVE3-F1
#
_cell.length_a   1.000
_cell.length_b   1.000
_cell.length_c   1.000
_cell.angle_alpha   90.00
_cell.angle_beta   90.00
_cell.angle_gamma   90.00
#
_symmetry.space_group_name_H-M   'P 1'
#
loop_
_entity.id
_entity.type
_entity.pdbx_description
1 polymer ?
#
loop_
_entity_poly.entity_id
_entity_poly.type
_entity_poly.pdbx_seq_one_letter_code
_entity_poly.pdbx_strand_id
1 'polypeptide(L)'
;MVSLCQELELDMKETKEQVVIGSHSKDVSNFLMSEEHADHDELYQDIMTYERISATRRGKMTDRTEGLKEVRPTCRTSQMRQTARTSTKHQKG
;
A
#
# COMPACT_ATOMS: atom_id res chain seq x y z
N MET A 1 -14.10 -7.31 -16.38
CA MET A 1 -14.29 -8.12 -15.16
C MET A 1 -15.77 -8.17 -14.81
N VAL A 2 -16.39 -7.07 -14.34
CA VAL A 2 -17.83 -7.03 -14.02
C VAL A 2 -18.73 -7.43 -15.19
N SER A 3 -18.47 -6.91 -16.39
CA SER A 3 -19.21 -7.28 -17.61
C SER A 3 -19.12 -8.77 -17.95
N LEU A 4 -17.95 -9.39 -17.72
CA LEU A 4 -17.77 -10.82 -17.95
C LEU A 4 -18.53 -11.65 -16.91
N CYS A 5 -18.57 -11.20 -15.65
CA CYS A 5 -19.37 -11.84 -14.61
C CYS A 5 -20.87 -11.78 -14.92
N GLN A 6 -21.34 -10.68 -15.51
CA GLN A 6 -22.73 -10.55 -16.00
C GLN A 6 -23.01 -11.51 -17.15
N GLU A 7 -22.10 -11.66 -18.12
CA GLU A 7 -22.23 -12.63 -19.21
C GLU A 7 -22.26 -14.08 -18.71
N LEU A 8 -21.61 -14.36 -17.57
CA LEU A 8 -21.60 -15.66 -16.90
C LEU A 8 -22.77 -15.85 -15.94
N GLU A 9 -23.70 -14.88 -15.86
CA GLU A 9 -24.86 -14.88 -14.97
C GLU A 9 -24.50 -15.13 -13.48
N LEU A 10 -23.32 -14.66 -13.07
CA LEU A 10 -22.89 -14.75 -11.67
C LEU A 10 -23.74 -13.85 -10.80
N ASP A 11 -24.05 -14.31 -9.58
CA ASP A 11 -24.76 -13.47 -8.64
C ASP A 11 -23.87 -12.30 -8.16
N MET A 12 -24.46 -11.33 -7.45
CA MET A 12 -23.74 -10.15 -7.00
C MET A 12 -22.58 -10.50 -6.06
N LYS A 13 -22.75 -11.52 -5.22
CA LYS A 13 -21.73 -11.96 -4.26
C LYS A 13 -20.56 -12.63 -4.96
N GLU A 14 -20.83 -13.53 -5.89
CA GLU A 14 -19.85 -14.21 -6.74
C GLU A 14 -19.11 -13.19 -7.62
N THR A 15 -19.83 -12.25 -8.22
CA THR A 15 -19.22 -11.16 -9.00
C THR A 15 -18.26 -10.34 -8.15
N LYS A 16 -18.68 -9.96 -6.95
CA LYS A 16 -17.85 -9.21 -6.01
C LYS A 16 -16.61 -10.01 -5.60
N GLU A 17 -16.76 -11.29 -5.31
CA GLU A 17 -15.65 -12.19 -5.02
C GLU A 17 -14.65 -12.26 -6.18
N GLN A 18 -15.13 -12.46 -7.41
CA GLN A 18 -14.25 -12.51 -8.59
C GLN A 18 -13.52 -11.19 -8.81
N VAL A 19 -14.21 -10.06 -8.68
CA VAL A 19 -13.59 -8.73 -8.78
C VAL A 19 -12.49 -8.55 -7.74
N VAL A 20 -12.73 -8.96 -6.49
CA VAL A 20 -11.75 -8.88 -5.42
C VAL A 20 -10.56 -9.80 -5.68
N ILE A 21 -10.79 -11.04 -6.12
CA ILE A 21 -9.73 -12.01 -6.48
C ILE A 21 -8.84 -11.45 -7.60
N GLY A 22 -9.43 -10.83 -8.63
CA GLY A 22 -8.68 -10.25 -9.73
C GLY A 22 -8.09 -8.86 -9.45
N SER A 23 -8.39 -8.26 -8.30
CA SER A 23 -7.86 -6.95 -7.94
C SER A 23 -6.40 -7.06 -7.46
N HIS A 24 -5.51 -6.26 -8.06
CA HIS A 24 -4.09 -6.24 -7.66
C HIS A 24 -3.81 -5.38 -6.43
N SER A 25 -4.78 -4.57 -5.99
CA SER A 25 -4.61 -3.62 -4.88
C SER A 25 -5.37 -4.10 -3.65
N LYS A 26 -4.63 -4.39 -2.57
CA LYS A 26 -5.20 -4.76 -1.27
C LYS A 26 -6.18 -3.70 -0.75
N ASP A 27 -5.88 -2.43 -1.00
CA ASP A 27 -6.72 -1.33 -0.54
C ASP A 27 -8.05 -1.28 -1.32
N VAL A 28 -8.04 -1.60 -2.62
CA VAL A 28 -9.27 -1.78 -3.42
C VAL A 28 -10.04 -2.98 -2.88
N SER A 29 -9.38 -4.12 -2.68
CA SER A 29 -10.03 -5.33 -2.16
C SER A 29 -10.74 -5.06 -0.83
N ASN A 30 -10.07 -4.37 0.10
CA ASN A 30 -10.64 -4.03 1.40
C ASN A 30 -11.82 -3.08 1.28
N PHE A 31 -11.69 -2.03 0.45
CA PHE A 31 -12.76 -1.05 0.23
C PHE A 31 -14.01 -1.72 -0.37
N LEU A 32 -13.84 -2.53 -1.41
CA LEU A 32 -14.97 -3.25 -2.00
C LEU A 32 -15.59 -4.21 -0.99
N MET A 33 -14.80 -4.94 -0.20
CA MET A 33 -15.31 -5.88 0.80
C MET A 33 -16.05 -5.21 1.96
N SER A 34 -15.75 -3.95 2.30
CA SER A 34 -16.43 -3.24 3.39
C SER A 34 -17.80 -2.68 3.03
N GLU A 35 -18.07 -2.42 1.75
CA GLU A 35 -19.34 -1.83 1.29
C GLU A 35 -20.33 -2.90 0.81
N GLU A 36 -21.61 -2.77 1.16
CA GLU A 36 -22.67 -3.54 0.52
C GLU A 36 -23.05 -2.88 -0.80
N HIS A 37 -23.28 -3.68 -1.83
CA HIS A 37 -23.66 -3.19 -3.16
C HIS A 37 -24.97 -3.89 -3.55
N ALA A 38 -25.97 -3.11 -3.93
CA ALA A 38 -27.29 -3.62 -4.32
C ALA A 38 -27.27 -4.20 -5.74
N ASP A 39 -26.44 -3.63 -6.62
CA ASP A 39 -26.33 -4.03 -8.02
C ASP A 39 -24.91 -3.86 -8.57
N HIS A 40 -24.73 -4.32 -9.81
CA HIS A 40 -23.46 -4.26 -10.51
C HIS A 40 -23.03 -2.84 -10.90
N ASP A 41 -23.98 -1.92 -11.07
CA ASP A 41 -23.70 -0.54 -11.48
C ASP A 41 -23.09 0.23 -10.31
N GLU A 42 -23.62 0.03 -9.10
CA GLU A 42 -23.06 0.54 -7.85
C GLU A 42 -21.63 0.03 -7.64
N LEU A 43 -21.41 -1.29 -7.78
CA LEU A 43 -20.06 -1.87 -7.69
C LEU A 43 -19.10 -1.25 -8.71
N TYR A 44 -19.56 -1.05 -9.95
CA TYR A 44 -18.73 -0.46 -10.98
C TYR A 44 -18.39 1.01 -10.67
N GLN A 45 -19.35 1.80 -10.21
CA GLN A 45 -19.14 3.19 -9.83
C GLN A 45 -18.12 3.33 -8.69
N ASP A 46 -18.17 2.44 -7.71
CA ASP A 46 -17.26 2.46 -6.57
C ASP A 46 -15.82 2.10 -6.95
N ILE A 47 -15.64 1.09 -7.82
CA ILE A 47 -14.33 0.77 -8.41
C ILE A 47 -13.76 2.00 -9.14
N MET A 48 -14.57 2.63 -9.98
CA MET A 48 -14.16 3.79 -10.77
C MET A 48 -13.83 5.01 -9.89
N THR A 49 -14.60 5.21 -8.82
CA THR A 49 -14.39 6.29 -7.85
C THR A 49 -13.10 6.07 -7.07
N TYR A 50 -12.87 4.84 -6.59
CA TYR A 50 -11.65 4.49 -5.89
C TYR A 50 -10.41 4.73 -6.78
N GLU A 51 -10.42 4.25 -8.03
CA GLU A 51 -9.28 4.41 -8.95
C GLU A 51 -8.97 5.89 -9.21
N ARG A 52 -10.00 6.73 -9.36
CA ARG A 52 -9.84 8.19 -9.53
C ARG A 52 -9.19 8.84 -8.31
N ILE A 53 -9.65 8.50 -7.11
CA ILE A 53 -9.08 9.00 -5.85
C ILE A 53 -7.64 8.52 -5.70
N SER A 54 -7.39 7.24 -5.95
CA SER A 54 -6.07 6.62 -5.84
C SER A 54 -5.07 7.25 -6.82
N ALA A 55 -5.46 7.46 -8.08
CA ALA A 55 -4.66 8.16 -9.06
C ALA A 55 -4.32 9.60 -8.62
N THR A 56 -5.31 10.32 -8.08
CA THR A 56 -5.11 11.68 -7.55
C THR A 56 -4.12 11.69 -6.38
N ARG A 57 -4.20 10.72 -5.47
CA ARG A 57 -3.26 10.58 -4.34
C ARG A 57 -1.83 10.29 -4.82
N ARG A 58 -1.67 9.37 -5.79
CA ARG A 58 -0.37 9.06 -6.40
C ARG A 58 0.24 10.27 -7.12
N GLY A 59 -0.58 11.05 -7.84
CA GLY A 59 -0.15 12.28 -8.49
C GLY A 59 0.39 13.32 -7.50
N LYS A 60 -0.26 13.48 -6.35
CA LYS A 60 0.20 14.40 -5.29
C LYS A 60 1.50 13.94 -4.60
N MET A 61 1.78 12.64 -4.56
CA MET A 61 3.01 12.09 -3.97
C MET A 61 4.21 12.18 -4.91
N THR A 62 4.00 12.03 -6.22
CA THR A 62 5.06 12.10 -7.23
C THR A 62 5.61 13.52 -7.39
N ASP A 63 4.75 14.54 -7.28
CA ASP A 63 5.14 15.97 -7.35
C ASP A 63 6.12 16.39 -6.22
N ARG A 64 6.16 15.66 -5.10
CA ARG A 64 7.11 15.93 -4.01
C ARG A 64 8.53 15.41 -4.28
N THR A 65 8.71 14.54 -5.27
CA THR A 65 10.01 13.85 -5.48
C THR A 65 10.85 14.51 -6.57
N GLU A 66 10.27 15.36 -7.41
CA GLU A 66 10.97 16.12 -8.46
C GLU A 66 11.84 17.28 -7.90
N GLY A 67 11.74 17.59 -6.60
CA GLY A 67 12.51 18.65 -5.93
C GLY A 67 13.85 18.23 -5.29
N LEU A 68 14.27 16.97 -5.41
CA LEU A 68 15.53 16.48 -4.85
C LEU A 68 16.42 15.86 -5.94
N LYS A 69 16.90 16.70 -6.86
CA LYS A 69 18.10 16.38 -7.63
C LYS A 69 19.30 17.07 -6.97
N GLU A 70 20.32 16.25 -6.69
CA GLU A 70 21.70 16.58 -6.27
C GLU A 70 21.86 16.98 -4.78
N VAL A 71 22.60 16.27 -3.93
CA VAL A 71 24.05 16.02 -3.98
C VAL A 71 24.39 14.65 -3.35
N ARG A 72 25.21 13.84 -4.04
CA ARG A 72 25.98 12.77 -3.40
C ARG A 72 27.22 13.39 -2.72
N PRO A 73 27.53 12.97 -1.49
CA PRO A 73 28.91 12.63 -1.20
C PRO A 73 28.98 11.18 -0.74
N THR A 74 29.59 10.35 -1.58
CA THR A 74 30.11 9.04 -1.20
C THR A 74 31.25 9.28 -0.23
N CYS A 75 31.06 8.94 1.05
CA CYS A 75 32.18 8.68 1.97
C CYS A 75 31.94 7.35 2.68
N ARG A 76 32.53 6.30 2.12
CA ARG A 76 32.94 5.10 2.86
C ARG A 76 33.97 5.54 3.90
N THR A 77 33.72 5.38 5.20
CA THR A 77 34.81 5.06 6.14
C THR A 77 34.32 4.35 7.40
N SER A 78 34.83 3.12 7.54
CA SER A 78 35.17 2.36 8.75
C SER A 78 34.15 2.20 9.90
N GLN A 79 33.60 0.99 10.00
CA GLN A 79 33.47 0.33 11.30
C GLN A 79 34.86 0.26 11.96
N MET A 80 35.05 0.94 13.09
CA MET A 80 36.20 0.69 13.97
C MET A 80 35.70 0.13 15.29
N ARG A 81 36.12 -1.12 15.53
CA ARG A 81 35.94 -1.91 16.74
C ARG A 81 36.78 -1.36 17.89
N GLN A 82 36.19 -1.45 19.09
CA GLN A 82 36.82 -1.67 20.41
C GLN A 82 37.74 -0.53 20.92
N THR A 83 37.97 -0.28 22.22
CA THR A 83 38.07 -1.12 23.43
C THR A 83 37.90 -0.23 24.67
N ALA A 84 37.30 -0.80 25.75
CA ALA A 84 37.73 -0.81 27.16
C ALA A 84 38.18 0.51 27.87
N ARG A 85 37.94 0.75 29.17
CA ARG A 85 38.28 -0.10 30.32
C ARG A 85 37.92 0.64 31.63
N THR A 86 37.36 -0.08 32.61
CA THR A 86 37.67 -0.09 34.09
C THR A 86 37.62 1.21 34.90
N SER A 87 37.32 1.29 36.20
CA SER A 87 36.91 0.39 37.30
C SER A 87 36.84 1.28 38.55
N THR A 88 35.93 1.03 39.48
CA THR A 88 36.09 1.17 40.96
C THR A 88 34.75 0.85 41.61
N LYS A 89 34.58 0.13 42.72
CA LYS A 89 35.48 -0.59 43.64
C LYS A 89 34.55 -1.49 44.47
N HIS A 90 34.97 -2.72 44.74
CA HIS A 90 34.47 -3.56 45.82
C HIS A 90 34.75 -2.89 47.18
N GLN A 91 33.84 -3.02 48.17
CA GLN A 91 34.25 -3.44 49.52
C GLN A 91 33.08 -4.03 50.33
N LYS A 92 33.36 -5.16 50.98
CA LYS A 92 32.50 -6.00 51.83
C LYS A 92 32.38 -5.46 53.26
N GLY A 93 31.31 -5.87 53.93
CA GLY A 93 31.14 -5.93 55.38
C GLY A 93 29.94 -6.78 55.70
#